data_AF-A0A2M7X2S0-F1
#
_entry.id   AF-A0A2M7X2S0-F1
#
_cell.length_a   1.000
_cell.length_b   1.000
_cell.length_c   1.000
_cell.angle_alpha   90.00
_cell.angle_beta   90.00
_cell.angle_gamma   90.00
#
_symmetry.space_group_name_H-M   'P 1'
#
loop_
_entity.id
_entity.type
_entity.pdbx_description
1 polymer ?
#
loop_
_entity_poly.entity_id
_entity_poly.type
_entity_poly.pdbx_seq_one_letter_code
_entity_poly.pdbx_strand_id
1 'polypeptide(L)'
;MNLEYKKILYLYIDINKFEYEFKVHEDLWKYVGGVGVGYRLLFDNFDESPIIVTCGPLSGYFPYVSKCNLLYLKNGRFVEKYGGGTIASSMNFLGIDGIVIFGKTDNFINVSIYDQEVTFSTEDKREFSKRNSDMTITGNSVTSRGYFSFGNISEHQIDINGGVSLNIDATKSLDLKNFYDYENIYNSFLERYRELTVEPRNNPSCFGCPMGCDNSSAGEDGLNIAVLPRTLISCGYAEDLFKDIPNVYAALNSVGYRYHHSHLENLPGLVGQLKTSISELLSKNIETK
;
A
#
# COMPACT_ATOMS: atom_id res chain seq x y z
N MET A 1 -8.81 -6.69 -15.27
CA MET A 1 -7.61 -6.63 -14.39
C MET A 1 -6.48 -7.37 -15.05
N ASN A 2 -5.25 -6.92 -14.79
CA ASN A 2 -4.07 -7.50 -15.39
C ASN A 2 -3.61 -8.70 -14.57
N LEU A 3 -3.55 -9.83 -15.24
CA LEU A 3 -3.42 -11.16 -14.64
C LEU A 3 -1.99 -11.65 -14.52
N GLU A 4 -1.05 -11.00 -15.17
CA GLU A 4 0.31 -11.51 -15.38
C GLU A 4 1.37 -10.43 -15.18
N TYR A 5 0.96 -9.24 -14.73
CA TYR A 5 1.89 -8.15 -14.46
C TYR A 5 1.37 -7.21 -13.37
N LYS A 6 2.28 -6.37 -12.89
CA LYS A 6 2.02 -5.25 -12.00
C LYS A 6 2.34 -3.94 -12.69
N LYS A 7 1.54 -2.90 -12.46
CA LYS A 7 1.80 -1.56 -13.01
C LYS A 7 2.25 -0.66 -11.88
N ILE A 8 3.43 -0.07 -12.00
CA ILE A 8 4.06 0.77 -10.98
C ILE A 8 4.23 2.18 -11.54
N LEU A 9 3.86 3.18 -10.73
CA LEU A 9 4.14 4.58 -11.04
C LEU A 9 5.44 4.98 -10.35
N TYR A 10 6.45 5.33 -11.14
CA TYR A 10 7.70 5.89 -10.65
C TYR A 10 7.61 7.42 -10.69
N LEU A 11 7.93 8.07 -9.58
CA LEU A 11 7.98 9.52 -9.41
C LEU A 11 9.43 9.90 -9.10
N TYR A 12 10.04 10.71 -9.95
CA TYR A 12 11.38 11.25 -9.75
C TYR A 12 11.24 12.69 -9.27
N ILE A 13 11.53 12.92 -7.99
CA ILE A 13 11.32 14.20 -7.33
C ILE A 13 12.66 14.74 -6.81
N ASP A 14 13.19 15.73 -7.52
CA ASP A 14 14.38 16.50 -7.13
C ASP A 14 14.02 18.00 -7.10
N ILE A 15 14.84 18.81 -6.43
CA ILE A 15 14.64 20.26 -6.21
C ILE A 15 14.33 21.01 -7.52
N ASN A 16 14.92 20.59 -8.64
CA ASN A 16 14.80 21.25 -9.93
C ASN A 16 14.07 20.44 -11.01
N LYS A 17 13.66 19.20 -10.71
CA LYS A 17 13.19 18.26 -11.73
C LYS A 17 12.11 17.35 -11.19
N PHE A 18 10.96 17.34 -11.85
CA PHE A 18 9.86 16.43 -11.59
C PHE A 18 9.57 15.62 -12.84
N GLU A 19 9.72 14.31 -12.76
CA GLU A 19 9.41 13.39 -13.85
C GLU A 19 8.61 12.20 -13.31
N TYR A 20 7.92 11.52 -14.21
CA TYR A 20 7.19 10.31 -13.87
C TYR A 20 7.23 9.31 -15.01
N GLU A 21 7.05 8.05 -14.66
CA GLU A 21 6.91 6.97 -15.63
C GLU A 21 5.99 5.87 -15.08
N PHE A 22 5.08 5.38 -15.91
CA PHE A 22 4.36 4.16 -15.61
C PHE A 22 5.08 2.96 -16.22
N LYS A 23 5.50 2.00 -15.40
CA LYS A 23 6.14 0.76 -15.87
C LYS A 23 5.28 -0.46 -15.61
N VAL A 24 5.36 -1.42 -16.53
CA VAL A 24 4.78 -2.75 -16.41
C VAL A 24 5.87 -3.72 -15.98
N HIS A 25 5.56 -4.52 -14.96
CA HIS A 25 6.44 -5.52 -14.39
C HIS A 25 5.77 -6.89 -14.38
N GLU A 26 6.15 -7.74 -15.33
CA GLU A 26 5.63 -9.12 -15.43
C GLU A 26 6.17 -10.02 -14.30
N ASP A 27 7.37 -9.73 -13.80
CA ASP A 27 8.04 -10.50 -12.76
C ASP A 27 7.45 -10.31 -11.36
N LEU A 28 6.68 -9.21 -11.16
CA LEU A 28 6.11 -8.86 -9.86
C LEU A 28 4.79 -9.58 -9.55
N TRP A 29 4.13 -10.18 -10.55
CA TRP A 29 2.84 -10.83 -10.36
C TRP A 29 2.86 -11.90 -9.26
N LYS A 30 3.93 -12.68 -9.19
CA LYS A 30 4.08 -13.81 -8.25
C LYS A 30 4.06 -13.40 -6.78
N TYR A 31 4.24 -12.11 -6.49
CA TYR A 31 4.21 -11.55 -5.14
C TYR A 31 2.82 -11.09 -4.69
N VAL A 32 1.80 -11.24 -5.54
CA VAL A 32 0.38 -10.88 -5.31
C VAL A 32 0.14 -9.38 -5.18
N GLY A 33 0.78 -8.70 -4.22
CA GLY A 33 0.61 -7.29 -3.92
C GLY A 33 1.32 -6.91 -2.61
N GLY A 34 1.02 -5.70 -2.13
CA GLY A 34 1.40 -5.28 -0.79
C GLY A 34 2.87 -5.45 -0.46
N VAL A 35 3.15 -6.02 0.71
CA VAL A 35 4.53 -6.20 1.20
C VAL A 35 5.39 -7.04 0.24
N GLY A 36 4.82 -8.00 -0.49
CA GLY A 36 5.57 -8.83 -1.42
C GLY A 36 6.12 -8.01 -2.60
N VAL A 37 5.23 -7.23 -3.23
CA VAL A 37 5.61 -6.28 -4.29
C VAL A 37 6.54 -5.19 -3.73
N GLY A 38 6.22 -4.66 -2.56
CA GLY A 38 7.00 -3.62 -1.89
C GLY A 38 8.44 -4.03 -1.59
N TYR A 39 8.66 -5.23 -1.04
CA TYR A 39 10.01 -5.76 -0.81
C TYR A 39 10.77 -5.98 -2.10
N ARG A 40 10.12 -6.49 -3.15
CA ARG A 40 10.80 -6.70 -4.42
C ARG A 40 11.23 -5.37 -5.04
N LEU A 41 10.35 -4.36 -5.02
CA LEU A 41 10.69 -3.01 -5.46
C LEU A 41 11.82 -2.38 -4.63
N LEU A 42 11.82 -2.60 -3.31
CA LEU A 42 12.89 -2.11 -2.45
C LEU A 42 14.23 -2.80 -2.77
N PHE A 43 14.20 -4.10 -3.01
CA PHE A 43 15.39 -4.86 -3.38
C PHE A 43 15.95 -4.40 -4.73
N ASP A 44 15.10 -4.25 -5.75
CA ASP A 44 15.53 -3.85 -7.10
C ASP A 44 16.05 -2.41 -7.15
N ASN A 45 15.57 -1.54 -6.26
CA ASN A 45 15.92 -0.12 -6.22
C ASN A 45 16.66 0.26 -4.94
N PHE A 46 17.36 -0.69 -4.32
CA PHE A 46 17.92 -0.54 -2.97
C PHE A 46 18.86 0.68 -2.85
N ASP A 47 19.74 0.85 -3.84
CA ASP A 47 20.78 1.90 -3.82
C ASP A 47 20.20 3.32 -3.96
N GLU A 48 19.04 3.45 -4.60
CA GLU A 48 18.33 4.73 -4.74
C GLU A 48 17.56 5.12 -3.48
N SER A 49 17.42 4.19 -2.52
CA SER A 49 16.73 4.39 -1.24
C SER A 49 15.33 5.05 -1.37
N PRO A 50 14.43 4.51 -2.22
CA PRO A 50 13.14 5.12 -2.49
C PRO A 50 12.17 5.05 -1.31
N ILE A 51 11.13 5.88 -1.38
CA ILE A 51 9.89 5.70 -0.63
C ILE A 51 8.93 4.90 -1.53
N ILE A 52 8.44 3.77 -1.03
CA ILE A 52 7.60 2.83 -1.78
C ILE A 52 6.24 2.75 -1.10
N VAL A 53 5.18 2.88 -1.90
CA VAL A 53 3.80 2.77 -1.47
C VAL A 53 3.13 1.68 -2.29
N THR A 54 2.51 0.68 -1.67
CA THR A 54 1.86 -0.43 -2.38
C THR A 54 0.46 -0.74 -1.84
N CYS A 55 -0.44 -1.17 -2.73
CA CYS A 55 -1.77 -1.69 -2.39
C CYS A 55 -1.84 -3.21 -2.59
N GLY A 56 -2.90 -3.80 -2.05
CA GLY A 56 -3.26 -5.19 -2.34
C GLY A 56 -4.40 -5.30 -3.35
N PRO A 57 -4.51 -6.43 -4.05
CA PRO A 57 -5.43 -6.62 -5.17
C PRO A 57 -6.92 -6.55 -4.79
N LEU A 58 -7.27 -6.74 -3.51
CA LEU A 58 -8.66 -6.73 -3.05
C LEU A 58 -9.11 -5.35 -2.53
N SER A 59 -8.22 -4.37 -2.43
CA SER A 59 -8.57 -3.03 -1.94
C SER A 59 -9.56 -2.33 -2.85
N GLY A 60 -10.62 -1.78 -2.25
CA GLY A 60 -11.74 -1.20 -3.00
C GLY A 60 -12.82 -2.19 -3.43
N TYR A 61 -12.57 -3.50 -3.27
CA TYR A 61 -13.51 -4.55 -3.70
C TYR A 61 -13.99 -5.45 -2.56
N PHE A 62 -13.24 -5.62 -1.48
CA PHE A 62 -13.68 -6.41 -0.31
C PHE A 62 -13.62 -5.59 0.99
N PRO A 63 -14.51 -5.88 1.97
CA PRO A 63 -14.46 -5.19 3.25
C PRO A 63 -13.19 -5.59 4.00
N TYR A 64 -12.76 -4.72 4.91
CA TYR A 64 -11.58 -4.94 5.76
C TYR A 64 -10.24 -5.05 5.00
N VAL A 65 -10.19 -4.77 3.69
CA VAL A 65 -8.95 -4.74 2.88
C VAL A 65 -8.67 -3.34 2.36
N SER A 66 -8.35 -2.41 3.25
CA SER A 66 -8.25 -1.00 2.91
C SER A 66 -6.93 -0.37 3.35
N LYS A 67 -5.98 -1.18 3.81
CA LYS A 67 -4.70 -0.67 4.26
C LYS A 67 -3.84 -0.32 3.04
N CYS A 68 -2.71 0.31 3.27
CA CYS A 68 -1.68 0.58 2.28
C CYS A 68 -0.32 0.34 2.96
N ASN A 69 0.63 -0.25 2.26
CA ASN A 69 1.98 -0.45 2.77
C ASN A 69 2.89 0.70 2.35
N LEU A 70 3.66 1.22 3.31
CA LEU A 70 4.72 2.19 3.12
C LEU A 70 6.05 1.54 3.51
N LEU A 71 7.03 1.62 2.62
CA LEU A 71 8.39 1.11 2.81
C LEU A 71 9.43 2.19 2.46
N TYR A 72 10.48 2.30 3.24
CA TYR A 72 11.64 3.17 2.95
C TYR A 72 12.85 2.73 3.79
N LEU A 73 14.05 3.18 3.43
CA LEU A 73 15.26 2.92 4.23
C LEU A 73 15.52 4.05 5.23
N LYS A 74 15.90 3.69 6.45
CA LYS A 74 16.42 4.62 7.47
C LYS A 74 17.48 3.94 8.32
N ASN A 75 18.63 4.59 8.46
CA ASN A 75 19.73 4.15 9.35
C ASN A 75 20.14 2.68 9.14
N GLY A 76 20.28 2.24 7.89
CA GLY A 76 20.67 0.86 7.58
C GLY A 76 19.61 -0.19 7.92
N ARG A 77 18.33 0.22 8.01
CA ARG A 77 17.17 -0.68 8.15
C ARG A 77 16.09 -0.26 7.18
N PHE A 78 15.33 -1.21 6.66
CA PHE A 78 14.06 -0.86 6.04
C PHE A 78 12.99 -0.68 7.11
N VAL A 79 12.17 0.34 6.92
CA VAL A 79 11.03 0.67 7.77
C VAL A 79 9.78 0.28 7.01
N GLU A 80 8.88 -0.41 7.69
CA GLU A 80 7.63 -0.91 7.14
C GLU A 80 6.48 -0.37 7.97
N LYS A 81 5.51 0.27 7.31
CA LYS A 81 4.36 0.88 7.96
C LYS A 81 3.08 0.57 7.19
N TYR A 82 1.96 0.63 7.90
CA TYR A 82 0.64 0.37 7.34
C TYR A 82 -0.36 1.40 7.83
N GLY A 83 -1.11 1.97 6.90
CA GLY A 83 -2.16 2.96 7.18
C GLY A 83 -3.41 2.67 6.38
N GLY A 84 -4.56 3.11 6.91
CA GLY A 84 -5.86 2.94 6.26
C GLY A 84 -6.23 4.10 5.33
N GLY A 85 -7.54 4.32 5.16
CA GLY A 85 -8.08 5.42 4.36
C GLY A 85 -8.56 4.97 2.97
N THR A 86 -8.27 5.79 1.95
CA THR A 86 -8.74 5.59 0.57
C THR A 86 -7.61 5.28 -0.42
N ILE A 87 -6.36 5.59 -0.07
CA ILE A 87 -5.22 5.55 -1.00
C ILE A 87 -5.06 4.23 -1.76
N ALA A 88 -5.20 3.08 -1.09
CA ALA A 88 -5.06 1.78 -1.74
C ALA A 88 -6.18 1.50 -2.75
N SER A 89 -7.42 1.89 -2.42
CA SER A 89 -8.55 1.79 -3.34
C SER A 89 -8.36 2.74 -4.53
N SER A 90 -7.91 3.98 -4.30
CA SER A 90 -7.64 4.95 -5.37
C SER A 90 -6.57 4.44 -6.34
N MET A 91 -5.49 3.82 -5.83
CA MET A 91 -4.46 3.17 -6.66
C MET A 91 -5.03 2.00 -7.49
N ASN A 92 -5.84 1.12 -6.88
CA ASN A 92 -6.48 0.03 -7.60
C ASN A 92 -7.43 0.53 -8.70
N PHE A 93 -8.22 1.56 -8.43
CA PHE A 93 -9.10 2.17 -9.43
C PHE A 93 -8.33 2.92 -10.52
N LEU A 94 -7.12 3.41 -10.24
CA LEU A 94 -6.23 3.93 -11.27
C LEU A 94 -5.63 2.80 -12.13
N GLY A 95 -5.56 1.59 -11.58
CA GLY A 95 -4.98 0.41 -12.20
C GLY A 95 -3.47 0.34 -12.02
N ILE A 96 -2.96 0.80 -10.87
CA ILE A 96 -1.58 0.63 -10.43
C ILE A 96 -1.51 -0.16 -9.12
N ASP A 97 -0.42 -0.89 -8.92
CA ASP A 97 -0.17 -1.73 -7.75
C ASP A 97 0.77 -1.07 -6.73
N GLY A 98 1.42 0.03 -7.13
CA GLY A 98 2.28 0.81 -6.26
C GLY A 98 2.85 2.07 -6.89
N ILE A 99 3.43 2.90 -6.03
CA ILE A 99 4.11 4.15 -6.35
C ILE A 99 5.51 4.08 -5.73
N VAL A 100 6.54 4.39 -6.52
CA VAL A 100 7.94 4.47 -6.07
C VAL A 100 8.39 5.91 -6.23
N ILE A 101 8.81 6.54 -5.13
CA ILE A 101 9.23 7.93 -5.09
C ILE A 101 10.73 7.99 -4.86
N PHE A 102 11.44 8.58 -5.81
CA PHE A 102 12.89 8.80 -5.77
C PHE A 102 13.23 10.26 -5.51
N GLY A 103 14.45 10.46 -5.01
CA GLY A 103 15.02 11.78 -4.77
C GLY A 103 14.59 12.40 -3.44
N LYS A 104 14.91 13.69 -3.28
CA LYS A 104 14.68 14.47 -2.06
C LYS A 104 14.21 15.86 -2.43
N THR A 105 13.44 16.46 -1.54
CA THR A 105 12.91 17.80 -1.74
C THR A 105 12.79 18.56 -0.43
N ASP A 106 13.08 19.86 -0.49
CA ASP A 106 12.78 20.84 0.54
C ASP A 106 11.42 21.54 0.29
N ASN A 107 10.85 21.34 -0.90
CA ASN A 107 9.57 21.91 -1.32
C ASN A 107 8.38 21.04 -0.88
N PHE A 108 7.22 21.66 -0.73
CA PHE A 108 5.94 20.96 -0.55
C PHE A 108 5.30 20.75 -1.91
N ILE A 109 5.28 19.50 -2.36
CA ILE A 109 4.91 19.11 -3.72
C ILE A 109 3.58 18.37 -3.67
N ASN A 110 2.63 18.89 -4.42
CA ASN A 110 1.41 18.18 -4.73
C ASN A 110 1.56 17.44 -6.07
N VAL A 111 1.23 16.15 -6.05
CA VAL A 111 1.20 15.25 -7.20
C VAL A 111 -0.25 14.89 -7.46
N SER A 112 -0.81 15.42 -8.54
CA SER A 112 -2.16 15.08 -9.00
C SER A 112 -2.07 14.05 -10.12
N ILE A 113 -2.78 12.94 -9.96
CA ILE A 113 -2.74 11.78 -10.86
C ILE A 113 -4.15 11.55 -11.39
N TYR A 114 -4.33 11.65 -12.70
CA TYR A 114 -5.60 11.39 -13.38
C TYR A 114 -5.38 10.45 -14.57
N ASP A 115 -5.94 9.24 -14.48
CA ASP A 115 -5.73 8.13 -15.42
C ASP A 115 -4.24 7.80 -15.71
N GLN A 116 -3.64 8.43 -16.72
CA GLN A 116 -2.22 8.25 -17.08
C GLN A 116 -1.44 9.56 -17.13
N GLU A 117 -2.04 10.66 -16.69
CA GLU A 117 -1.38 11.95 -16.58
C GLU A 117 -1.04 12.26 -15.12
N VAL A 118 0.20 12.69 -14.91
CA VAL A 118 0.69 13.14 -13.61
C VAL A 118 1.16 14.58 -13.73
N THR A 119 0.65 15.43 -12.84
CA THR A 119 1.03 16.84 -12.76
C THR A 119 1.59 17.16 -11.39
N PHE A 120 2.59 18.05 -11.37
CA PHE A 120 3.28 18.47 -10.17
C PHE A 120 3.03 19.95 -9.93
N SER A 121 2.72 20.33 -8.71
CA SER A 121 2.65 21.73 -8.28
C SER A 121 3.33 21.91 -6.93
N THR A 122 4.18 22.92 -6.82
CA THR A 122 4.76 23.33 -5.54
C THR A 122 3.87 24.33 -4.81
N GLU A 123 3.77 24.18 -3.50
CA GLU A 123 2.96 25.04 -2.63
C GLU A 123 3.78 25.50 -1.42
N ASP A 124 3.28 26.53 -0.72
CA ASP A 124 3.81 26.83 0.60
C ASP A 124 3.33 25.81 1.64
N LYS A 125 4.06 25.73 2.77
CA LYS A 125 3.76 24.79 3.86
C LYS A 125 2.34 24.92 4.40
N ARG A 126 1.81 26.15 4.48
CA ARG A 126 0.51 26.43 5.09
C ARG A 126 -0.60 25.89 4.20
N GLU A 127 -0.54 26.14 2.90
CA GLU A 127 -1.54 25.61 1.96
C GLU A 127 -1.44 24.09 1.84
N PHE A 128 -0.23 23.54 1.75
CA PHE A 128 0.01 22.10 1.74
C PHE A 128 -0.65 21.39 2.96
N SER A 129 -0.46 21.94 4.16
CA SER A 129 -1.02 21.36 5.40
C SER A 129 -2.55 21.32 5.47
N LYS A 130 -3.25 22.13 4.65
CA LYS A 130 -4.73 22.14 4.62
C LYS A 130 -5.29 21.17 3.59
N ARG A 131 -4.47 20.63 2.69
CA ARG A 131 -4.97 19.75 1.62
C ARG A 131 -5.47 18.44 2.20
N ASN A 132 -6.64 18.03 1.74
CA ASN A 132 -7.20 16.72 2.00
C ASN A 132 -6.82 15.75 0.87
N SER A 133 -5.58 15.30 0.90
CA SER A 133 -5.02 14.42 -0.12
C SER A 133 -5.29 12.94 0.20
N ASP A 134 -5.24 12.07 -0.81
CA ASP A 134 -5.35 10.62 -0.60
C ASP A 134 -4.21 10.12 0.29
N MET A 135 -3.01 10.67 0.12
CA MET A 135 -1.87 10.45 1.00
C MET A 135 -1.02 11.72 1.10
N THR A 136 -0.50 12.00 2.29
CA THR A 136 0.48 13.05 2.55
C THR A 136 1.68 12.45 3.27
N ILE A 137 2.87 12.66 2.73
CA ILE A 137 4.15 12.16 3.24
C ILE A 137 5.01 13.38 3.61
N THR A 138 5.47 13.41 4.86
CA THR A 138 6.47 14.37 5.36
C THR A 138 7.55 13.62 6.11
N GLY A 139 8.64 14.29 6.49
CA GLY A 139 9.70 13.66 7.27
C GLY A 139 9.24 13.06 8.61
N ASN A 140 8.13 13.54 9.17
CA ASN A 140 7.66 13.18 10.51
C ASN A 140 6.31 12.46 10.56
N SER A 141 5.56 12.45 9.46
CA SER A 141 4.23 11.86 9.44
C SER A 141 3.86 11.40 8.04
N VAL A 142 3.08 10.32 8.00
CA VAL A 142 2.39 9.88 6.80
C VAL A 142 0.93 9.63 7.15
N THR A 143 0.02 10.28 6.44
CA THR A 143 -1.42 10.16 6.67
C THR A 143 -2.17 9.97 5.36
N SER A 144 -3.28 9.26 5.41
CA SER A 144 -4.30 9.26 4.35
C SER A 144 -5.49 10.10 4.79
N ARG A 145 -6.00 10.96 3.90
CA ARG A 145 -7.17 11.82 4.15
C ARG A 145 -7.04 12.71 5.40
N GLY A 146 -5.80 13.07 5.77
CA GLY A 146 -5.48 13.85 6.96
C GLY A 146 -5.79 13.19 8.31
N TYR A 147 -6.32 11.96 8.33
CA TYR A 147 -6.82 11.31 9.56
C TYR A 147 -6.17 9.94 9.80
N PHE A 148 -6.06 9.09 8.76
CA PHE A 148 -5.58 7.72 8.91
C PHE A 148 -4.05 7.71 8.94
N SER A 149 -3.45 7.53 10.13
CA SER A 149 -1.99 7.48 10.28
C SER A 149 -1.39 6.17 9.77
N PHE A 150 -0.13 6.23 9.39
CA PHE A 150 0.74 5.08 9.12
C PHE A 150 1.62 4.75 10.34
N GLY A 151 1.13 5.03 11.56
CA GLY A 151 1.87 4.78 12.79
C GLY A 151 2.88 5.87 13.14
N ASN A 152 3.83 5.52 14.01
CA ASN A 152 4.87 6.41 14.49
C ASN A 152 6.01 6.52 13.47
N ILE A 153 5.93 7.54 12.62
CA ILE A 153 6.99 7.89 11.65
C ILE A 153 8.13 8.67 12.33
N SER A 154 7.85 9.37 13.43
CA SER A 154 8.84 10.25 14.08
C SER A 154 10.05 9.50 14.65
N GLU A 155 9.91 8.22 15.03
CA GLU A 155 11.02 7.37 15.46
C GLU A 155 11.98 7.00 14.31
N HIS A 156 11.49 7.01 13.08
CA HIS A 156 12.23 6.63 11.88
C HIS A 156 11.98 7.62 10.75
N GLN A 157 12.33 8.89 10.97
CA GLN A 157 12.02 9.97 10.03
C GLN A 157 12.42 9.66 8.58
N ILE A 158 11.47 9.91 7.67
CA ILE A 158 11.69 9.84 6.22
C ILE A 158 12.64 10.97 5.83
N ASP A 159 13.56 10.69 4.91
CA ASP A 159 14.58 11.64 4.45
C ASP A 159 14.00 12.65 3.43
N ILE A 160 13.01 13.43 3.89
CA ILE A 160 12.35 14.51 3.16
C ILE A 160 12.13 15.71 4.09
N ASN A 161 12.66 16.87 3.70
CA ASN A 161 12.53 18.10 4.50
C ASN A 161 11.21 18.84 4.22
N GLY A 162 10.75 18.79 2.96
CA GLY A 162 9.46 19.31 2.53
C GLY A 162 8.33 18.30 2.77
N GLY A 163 7.53 18.07 1.72
CA GLY A 163 6.47 17.07 1.75
C GLY A 163 5.98 16.71 0.36
N VAL A 164 5.41 15.52 0.23
CA VAL A 164 4.76 15.05 -1.00
C VAL A 164 3.32 14.69 -0.67
N SER A 165 2.37 15.24 -1.41
CA SER A 165 0.97 14.81 -1.34
C SER A 165 0.53 14.16 -2.64
N LEU A 166 -0.18 13.04 -2.53
CA LEU A 166 -0.73 12.29 -3.65
C LEU A 166 -2.25 12.51 -3.70
N ASN A 167 -2.74 12.95 -4.86
CA ASN A 167 -4.17 13.08 -5.16
C ASN A 167 -4.47 12.22 -6.38
N ILE A 168 -5.25 11.16 -6.21
CA ILE A 168 -5.51 10.17 -7.25
C ILE A 168 -6.99 10.24 -7.62
N ASP A 169 -7.27 10.78 -8.79
CA ASP A 169 -8.59 10.73 -9.40
C ASP A 169 -8.64 9.58 -10.41
N ALA A 170 -9.47 8.58 -10.09
CA ALA A 170 -9.64 7.39 -10.88
C ALA A 170 -11.11 7.17 -11.27
N THR A 171 -11.34 6.78 -12.51
CA THR A 171 -12.68 6.58 -13.09
C THR A 171 -12.93 5.15 -13.55
N LYS A 172 -11.96 4.24 -13.40
CA LYS A 172 -12.11 2.86 -13.89
C LYS A 172 -13.08 2.10 -13.00
N SER A 173 -14.01 1.42 -13.64
CA SER A 173 -14.89 0.45 -13.01
C SER A 173 -14.35 -0.97 -13.16
N LEU A 174 -14.75 -1.82 -12.22
CA LEU A 174 -14.50 -3.26 -12.30
C LEU A 174 -15.64 -3.94 -13.06
N ASP A 175 -15.33 -4.61 -14.16
CA ASP A 175 -16.29 -5.46 -14.86
C ASP A 175 -16.23 -6.89 -14.30
N LEU A 176 -17.32 -7.33 -13.66
CA LEU A 176 -17.41 -8.61 -12.96
C LEU A 176 -18.08 -9.65 -13.85
N LYS A 177 -17.41 -10.80 -14.05
CA LYS A 177 -17.96 -11.91 -14.84
C LYS A 177 -19.21 -12.54 -14.19
N ASN A 178 -19.22 -12.65 -12.87
CA ASN A 178 -20.35 -13.16 -12.11
C ASN A 178 -20.56 -12.29 -10.86
N PHE A 179 -21.50 -11.36 -10.95
CA PHE A 179 -21.83 -10.46 -9.85
C PHE A 179 -22.43 -11.20 -8.65
N TYR A 180 -23.27 -12.20 -8.88
CA TYR A 180 -23.93 -12.96 -7.80
C TYR A 180 -22.92 -13.73 -6.95
N ASP A 181 -21.95 -14.39 -7.58
CA ASP A 181 -20.89 -15.09 -6.84
C ASP A 181 -20.04 -14.10 -6.03
N TYR A 182 -19.67 -12.96 -6.63
CA TYR A 182 -18.95 -11.90 -5.94
C TYR A 182 -19.73 -11.37 -4.74
N GLU A 183 -21.01 -11.06 -4.90
CA GLU A 183 -21.87 -10.53 -3.83
C GLU A 183 -22.01 -11.53 -2.67
N ASN A 184 -22.21 -12.82 -2.96
CA ASN A 184 -22.27 -13.86 -1.94
C ASN A 184 -20.97 -13.95 -1.14
N ILE A 185 -19.82 -13.92 -1.81
CA ILE A 185 -18.51 -13.95 -1.15
C ILE A 185 -18.32 -12.65 -0.34
N TYR A 186 -18.62 -11.48 -0.91
CA TYR A 186 -18.52 -10.19 -0.22
C TYR A 186 -19.33 -10.19 1.09
N ASN A 187 -20.58 -10.62 1.05
CA ASN A 187 -21.46 -10.70 2.22
C ASN A 187 -20.93 -11.70 3.26
N SER A 188 -20.36 -12.82 2.82
CA SER A 188 -19.74 -13.79 3.74
C SER A 188 -18.58 -13.20 4.53
N PHE A 189 -17.80 -12.27 3.96
CA PHE A 189 -16.77 -11.53 4.70
C PHE A 189 -17.42 -10.51 5.65
N LEU A 190 -18.39 -9.74 5.16
CA LEU A 190 -19.04 -8.67 5.92
C LEU A 190 -19.73 -9.18 7.20
N GLU A 191 -20.38 -10.34 7.14
CA GLU A 191 -21.08 -10.95 8.29
C GLU A 191 -20.12 -11.42 9.39
N ARG A 192 -18.84 -11.61 9.07
CA ARG A 192 -17.78 -12.07 9.99
C ARG A 192 -17.10 -10.94 10.75
N TYR A 193 -17.72 -9.76 10.83
CA TYR A 193 -17.18 -8.61 11.57
C TYR A 193 -16.85 -8.92 13.04
N ARG A 194 -17.47 -9.94 13.64
CA ARG A 194 -17.22 -10.40 15.02
C ARG A 194 -15.91 -11.16 15.21
N GLU A 195 -15.27 -11.57 14.12
CA GLU A 195 -13.94 -12.20 14.13
C GLU A 195 -12.81 -11.16 14.14
N LEU A 196 -13.13 -9.87 14.00
CA LEU A 196 -12.13 -8.81 14.10
C LEU A 196 -11.68 -8.64 15.54
N THR A 197 -10.37 -8.47 15.73
CA THR A 197 -9.77 -8.24 17.05
C THR A 197 -9.76 -6.76 17.44
N VAL A 198 -10.76 -6.01 17.00
CA VAL A 198 -10.88 -4.57 17.21
C VAL A 198 -12.33 -4.16 17.40
N GLU A 199 -12.58 -3.17 18.24
CA GLU A 199 -13.92 -2.75 18.60
C GLU A 199 -14.46 -1.66 17.67
N PRO A 200 -15.75 -1.73 17.27
CA PRO A 200 -16.39 -0.65 16.55
C PRO A 200 -16.54 0.59 17.45
N ARG A 201 -16.35 1.77 16.86
CA ARG A 201 -16.53 3.08 17.49
C ARG A 201 -17.19 4.04 16.49
N ASN A 202 -17.44 5.27 16.92
CA ASN A 202 -17.93 6.34 16.03
C ASN A 202 -16.77 7.09 15.35
N ASN A 203 -15.70 6.38 15.00
CA ASN A 203 -14.56 6.97 14.30
C ASN A 203 -14.75 6.85 12.77
N PRO A 204 -14.09 7.70 11.97
CA PRO A 204 -14.00 7.51 10.53
C PRO A 204 -13.54 6.09 10.14
N SER A 205 -14.24 5.49 9.19
CA SER A 205 -13.91 4.19 8.62
C SER A 205 -12.94 4.31 7.45
N CYS A 206 -12.05 3.33 7.32
CA CYS A 206 -11.34 3.12 6.05
C CYS A 206 -12.32 2.71 4.93
N PHE A 207 -11.91 2.84 3.68
CA PHE A 207 -12.76 2.55 2.53
C PHE A 207 -13.34 1.12 2.58
N GLY A 208 -14.65 0.98 2.42
CA GLY A 208 -15.35 -0.33 2.41
C GLY A 208 -15.43 -1.02 3.78
N CYS A 209 -14.92 -0.43 4.85
CA CYS A 209 -14.99 -1.00 6.20
C CYS A 209 -16.21 -0.47 6.96
N PRO A 210 -17.10 -1.33 7.48
CA PRO A 210 -18.27 -0.88 8.26
C PRO A 210 -17.94 -0.49 9.72
N MET A 211 -16.71 -0.68 10.19
CA MET A 211 -16.43 -0.72 11.65
C MET A 211 -16.17 0.62 12.32
N GLY A 212 -15.53 1.58 11.65
CA GLY A 212 -15.14 2.85 12.29
C GLY A 212 -14.39 2.66 13.61
N CYS A 213 -13.38 1.79 13.63
CA CYS A 213 -12.84 1.23 14.88
C CYS A 213 -12.01 2.22 15.72
N ASP A 214 -11.72 1.85 16.98
CA ASP A 214 -10.87 2.61 17.90
C ASP A 214 -9.43 2.84 17.42
N ASN A 215 -8.93 1.99 16.52
CA ASN A 215 -7.58 2.05 15.97
C ASN A 215 -7.51 2.66 14.56
N SER A 216 -8.58 3.26 14.05
CA SER A 216 -8.62 3.74 12.66
C SER A 216 -7.61 4.87 12.37
N SER A 217 -7.23 5.67 13.36
CA SER A 217 -6.21 6.73 13.23
C SER A 217 -4.80 6.32 13.64
N ALA A 218 -4.57 5.10 14.13
CA ALA A 218 -3.32 4.73 14.80
C ALA A 218 -2.24 4.14 13.87
N GLY A 219 -2.63 3.58 12.71
CA GLY A 219 -1.77 2.68 11.94
C GLY A 219 -1.79 1.26 12.51
N GLU A 220 -0.78 0.44 12.21
CA GLU A 220 -0.70 -0.97 12.64
C GLU A 220 0.67 -1.35 13.20
N ASP A 221 1.33 -0.40 13.87
CA ASP A 221 2.63 -0.63 14.50
C ASP A 221 2.56 -1.76 15.53
N GLY A 222 3.56 -2.65 15.52
CA GLY A 222 3.67 -3.76 16.47
C GLY A 222 2.77 -4.96 16.19
N LEU A 223 1.88 -4.92 15.19
CA LEU A 223 1.07 -6.08 14.81
C LEU A 223 1.90 -7.10 14.02
N ASN A 224 2.05 -8.30 14.59
CA ASN A 224 2.69 -9.44 13.94
C ASN A 224 1.66 -10.25 13.14
N ILE A 225 1.51 -9.90 11.86
CA ILE A 225 0.51 -10.47 10.95
C ILE A 225 1.18 -11.40 9.94
N ALA A 226 0.51 -12.50 9.59
CA ALA A 226 0.95 -13.44 8.57
C ALA A 226 1.19 -12.76 7.19
N VAL A 227 2.07 -13.37 6.40
CA VAL A 227 2.49 -12.85 5.09
C VAL A 227 1.31 -12.67 4.13
N LEU A 228 0.40 -13.64 4.06
CA LEU A 228 -0.72 -13.59 3.11
C LEU A 228 -1.60 -12.34 3.33
N PRO A 229 -2.16 -12.07 4.53
CA PRO A 229 -2.82 -10.80 4.83
C PRO A 229 -1.99 -9.55 4.48
N ARG A 230 -0.66 -9.56 4.72
CA ARG A 230 0.24 -8.44 4.39
C ARG A 230 0.49 -8.25 2.89
N THR A 231 0.30 -9.28 2.06
CA THR A 231 0.34 -9.10 0.59
C THR A 231 -0.99 -8.61 0.02
N LEU A 232 -2.10 -8.95 0.68
CA LEU A 232 -3.41 -8.39 0.37
C LEU A 232 -3.60 -7.00 0.97
N ILE A 233 -2.76 -6.65 1.94
CA ILE A 233 -2.87 -5.42 2.72
C ILE A 233 -4.26 -5.34 3.39
N SER A 234 -4.69 -6.48 3.95
CA SER A 234 -5.87 -6.50 4.81
C SER A 234 -5.60 -5.79 6.12
N CYS A 235 -6.66 -5.37 6.80
CA CYS A 235 -6.58 -4.89 8.17
C CYS A 235 -5.93 -5.96 9.04
N GLY A 236 -4.90 -5.58 9.80
CA GLY A 236 -4.22 -6.51 10.72
C GLY A 236 -5.18 -7.10 11.75
N TYR A 237 -6.20 -6.35 12.16
CA TYR A 237 -7.25 -6.82 13.06
C TYR A 237 -8.26 -7.78 12.41
N ALA A 238 -8.19 -7.99 11.09
CA ALA A 238 -9.01 -8.96 10.35
C ALA A 238 -8.17 -10.16 9.85
N GLU A 239 -7.00 -10.40 10.46
CA GLU A 239 -6.05 -11.43 10.03
C GLU A 239 -6.70 -12.82 9.87
N ASP A 240 -7.59 -13.21 10.79
CA ASP A 240 -8.24 -14.52 10.76
C ASP A 240 -9.08 -14.76 9.49
N LEU A 241 -9.63 -13.70 8.89
CA LEU A 241 -10.38 -13.79 7.63
C LEU A 241 -9.44 -13.98 6.44
N PHE A 242 -8.29 -13.28 6.45
CA PHE A 242 -7.39 -13.17 5.29
C PHE A 242 -6.16 -14.07 5.36
N LYS A 243 -5.95 -14.81 6.45
CA LYS A 243 -4.96 -15.89 6.53
C LYS A 243 -5.49 -17.22 5.98
N ASP A 244 -6.81 -17.33 5.81
CA ASP A 244 -7.46 -18.51 5.22
C ASP A 244 -7.33 -18.50 3.68
N ILE A 245 -6.57 -19.46 3.16
CA ILE A 245 -6.26 -19.54 1.72
C ILE A 245 -7.53 -19.74 0.87
N PRO A 246 -8.47 -20.65 1.20
CA PRO A 246 -9.71 -20.79 0.45
C PRO A 246 -10.52 -19.49 0.32
N ASN A 247 -10.68 -18.73 1.42
CA ASN A 247 -11.39 -17.45 1.40
C ASN A 247 -10.69 -16.43 0.50
N VAL A 248 -9.37 -16.31 0.62
CA VAL A 248 -8.57 -15.39 -0.21
C VAL A 248 -8.62 -15.79 -1.68
N TYR A 249 -8.50 -17.09 -1.97
CA TYR A 249 -8.61 -17.62 -3.32
C TYR A 249 -9.97 -17.29 -3.94
N ALA A 250 -11.06 -17.50 -3.20
CA ALA A 250 -12.42 -17.19 -3.67
C ALA A 250 -12.59 -15.70 -3.94
N ALA A 251 -12.13 -14.83 -3.03
CA ALA A 251 -12.19 -13.38 -3.18
C ALA A 251 -11.39 -12.88 -4.39
N LEU A 252 -10.15 -13.34 -4.56
CA LEU A 252 -9.31 -12.98 -5.71
C LEU A 252 -9.95 -13.40 -7.03
N ASN A 253 -10.47 -14.62 -7.12
CA ASN A 253 -11.08 -15.13 -8.35
C ASN A 253 -12.40 -14.42 -8.69
N SER A 254 -13.20 -14.04 -7.69
CA SER A 254 -14.48 -13.35 -7.93
C SER A 254 -14.26 -11.96 -8.50
N VAL A 255 -13.21 -11.27 -8.08
CA VAL A 255 -12.70 -10.06 -8.72
C VAL A 255 -11.62 -10.39 -9.73
N GLY A 256 -11.75 -11.48 -10.49
CA GLY A 256 -11.01 -11.76 -11.71
C GLY A 256 -9.48 -11.90 -11.63
N TYR A 257 -8.86 -11.96 -10.45
CA TYR A 257 -7.45 -12.34 -10.27
C TYR A 257 -7.32 -13.87 -10.23
N ARG A 258 -6.51 -14.45 -11.12
CA ARG A 258 -6.36 -15.91 -11.28
C ARG A 258 -5.15 -16.47 -10.54
N TYR A 259 -5.10 -16.28 -9.22
CA TYR A 259 -4.13 -17.00 -8.39
C TYR A 259 -4.65 -18.40 -8.07
N HIS A 260 -3.77 -19.40 -8.07
CA HIS A 260 -4.05 -20.75 -7.59
C HIS A 260 -3.68 -20.87 -6.11
N HIS A 261 -4.25 -21.86 -5.42
CA HIS A 261 -3.90 -22.16 -4.01
C HIS A 261 -2.39 -22.32 -3.83
N SER A 262 -1.72 -23.01 -4.74
CA SER A 262 -0.26 -23.19 -4.72
C SER A 262 0.52 -21.87 -4.80
N HIS A 263 0.01 -20.85 -5.50
CA HIS A 263 0.66 -19.53 -5.52
C HIS A 263 0.58 -18.87 -4.14
N LEU A 264 -0.58 -18.96 -3.48
CA LEU A 264 -0.82 -18.38 -2.16
C LEU A 264 -0.03 -19.13 -1.07
N GLU A 265 0.05 -20.45 -1.14
CA GLU A 265 0.82 -21.31 -0.24
C GLU A 265 2.34 -21.06 -0.30
N ASN A 266 2.86 -20.74 -1.49
CA ASN A 266 4.29 -20.47 -1.69
C ASN A 266 4.71 -19.06 -1.26
N LEU A 267 3.75 -18.16 -1.03
CA LEU A 267 4.01 -16.74 -0.78
C LEU A 267 4.86 -16.46 0.47
N PRO A 268 4.67 -17.14 1.62
CA PRO A 268 5.54 -16.96 2.78
C PRO A 268 7.01 -17.27 2.51
N GLY A 269 7.30 -18.32 1.74
CA GLY A 269 8.66 -18.68 1.35
C GLY A 269 9.29 -17.63 0.43
N LEU A 270 8.53 -17.17 -0.56
CA LEU A 270 8.98 -16.18 -1.52
C LEU A 270 9.27 -14.81 -0.88
N VAL A 271 8.37 -14.32 -0.03
CA VAL A 271 8.55 -13.04 0.69
C VAL A 271 9.63 -13.17 1.76
N GLY A 272 9.73 -14.31 2.43
CA GLY A 272 10.78 -14.60 3.40
C GLY A 272 12.18 -14.55 2.79
N GLN A 273 12.37 -15.17 1.63
CA GLN A 273 13.65 -15.11 0.88
C GLN A 273 14.03 -13.67 0.52
N LEU A 274 13.10 -12.86 0.01
CA LEU A 274 13.36 -11.46 -0.28
C LEU A 274 13.79 -10.68 0.96
N LYS A 275 13.11 -10.88 2.09
CA LYS A 275 13.45 -10.21 3.35
C LYS A 275 14.86 -10.56 3.82
N THR A 276 15.29 -11.82 3.63
CA THR A 276 16.67 -12.25 3.90
C THR A 276 17.64 -11.55 2.95
N SER A 277 17.38 -11.52 1.65
CA SER A 277 18.25 -10.85 0.67
C SER A 277 18.40 -9.35 0.93
N ILE A 278 17.33 -8.65 1.31
CA ILE A 278 17.40 -7.23 1.71
C ILE A 278 18.24 -7.07 2.98
N SER A 279 18.10 -7.98 3.94
CA SER A 279 18.91 -7.95 5.17
C SER A 279 20.40 -8.13 4.86
N GLU A 280 20.76 -9.02 3.94
CA GLU A 280 22.15 -9.21 3.48
C GLU A 280 22.70 -7.95 2.78
N LEU A 281 21.89 -7.26 1.96
CA LEU A 281 22.28 -5.99 1.34
C LEU A 281 22.53 -4.89 2.38
N LEU A 282 21.69 -4.82 3.41
CA LEU A 282 21.86 -3.87 4.52
C LEU A 282 23.16 -4.13 5.29
N SER A 283 23.46 -5.40 5.60
CA SER A 283 24.71 -5.78 6.29
C SER A 283 25.96 -5.40 5.50
N LYS A 284 25.99 -5.69 4.19
CA LYS A 284 27.14 -5.35 3.32
C LYS A 284 27.39 -3.83 3.26
N ASN A 285 26.32 -3.03 3.17
CA ASN A 285 26.43 -1.58 3.11
C ASN A 285 26.93 -0.92 4.41
N ILE A 286 26.72 -1.58 5.56
CA ILE A 286 27.25 -1.13 6.85
C ILE A 286 28.76 -1.41 6.94
N GLU A 287 29.24 -2.54 6.40
CA GLU A 287 30.67 -2.88 6.42
C GLU A 287 31.52 -1.99 5.49
N THR A 288 30.91 -1.37 4.48
CA THR A 288 31.58 -0.48 3.51
C THR A 288 31.56 1.01 3.87
N LYS A 289 30.91 1.42 4.97
CA LYS A 289 30.84 2.81 5.45
C LYS A 289 31.60 3.00 6.76
#